data_AF-A0A956MN08-F1
#
_entry.id   AF-A0A956MN08-F1
#
_cell.length_a   1.000
_cell.length_b   1.000
_cell.length_c   1.000
_cell.angle_alpha   90.00
_cell.angle_beta   90.00
_cell.angle_gamma   90.00
#
_symmetry.space_group_name_H-M   'P 1'
#
loop_
_entity.id
_entity.type
_entity.pdbx_description
1 polymer ?
#
loop_
_entity_poly.entity_id
_entity_poly.type
_entity_poly.pdbx_seq_one_letter_code
_entity_poly.pdbx_strand_id
1 'polypeptide(L)'
;MFRILLICVFASSIVLFVWHARSFSLNGQRASWLPQPGPAQRSINGLRKIALLLAAGSLLLLVFSGFLPNMVVGAAPSGLLLLIHVAIAPLFAVSLMLWIVLSAHNNAMQEQDWRQLVSLFRKSSEESVQNDAANRTAILKICFWCLAILAVPVSLTVMLSMTTLLGTSGQNTALSLHKYSALAFFLIAVVMAHFVLAGQRQNNPSKSSSKKQAAIDASAKN
;
A
#
# COMPACT_ATOMS: atom_id res chain seq x y z
N MET A 1 -10.25 -20.92 -11.48
CA MET A 1 -10.07 -19.53 -11.99
C MET A 1 -9.59 -18.55 -10.90
N PHE A 2 -10.20 -18.52 -9.71
CA PHE A 2 -9.79 -17.62 -8.61
C PHE A 2 -8.31 -17.73 -8.18
N ARG A 3 -7.74 -18.94 -8.20
CA ARG A 3 -6.32 -19.19 -7.85
C ARG A 3 -5.32 -18.50 -8.80
N ILE A 4 -5.61 -18.47 -10.10
CA ILE A 4 -4.74 -17.83 -11.12
C ILE A 4 -4.78 -16.32 -10.96
N LEU A 5 -5.98 -15.75 -10.75
CA LEU A 5 -6.16 -14.31 -10.59
C LEU A 5 -5.41 -13.78 -9.36
N LEU A 6 -5.46 -14.51 -8.24
CA LEU A 6 -4.66 -14.22 -7.05
C LEU A 6 -3.15 -14.31 -7.32
N ILE A 7 -2.66 -15.36 -7.99
CA ILE A 7 -1.24 -15.49 -8.35
C ILE A 7 -0.78 -14.28 -9.19
N CYS A 8 -1.59 -13.83 -10.15
CA CYS A 8 -1.30 -12.64 -10.96
C CYS A 8 -1.28 -11.35 -10.11
N VAL A 9 -2.21 -11.19 -9.17
CA VAL A 9 -2.22 -10.06 -8.22
C VAL A 9 -0.97 -10.09 -7.33
N PHE A 10 -0.53 -11.27 -6.90
CA PHE A 10 0.68 -11.44 -6.10
C PHE A 10 1.95 -11.13 -6.89
N ALA A 11 2.10 -11.69 -8.08
CA ALA A 11 3.25 -11.45 -8.95
C ALA A 11 3.36 -9.96 -9.32
N SER A 12 2.24 -9.33 -9.67
CA SER A 12 2.21 -7.88 -9.92
C SER A 12 2.56 -7.08 -8.66
N SER A 13 2.08 -7.46 -7.48
CA SER A 13 2.41 -6.78 -6.22
C SER A 13 3.91 -6.84 -5.88
N ILE A 14 4.59 -7.97 -6.12
CA ILE A 14 6.05 -8.06 -5.96
C ILE A 14 6.76 -7.13 -6.93
N VAL A 15 6.39 -7.16 -8.21
CA VAL A 15 7.00 -6.29 -9.24
C VAL A 15 6.79 -4.81 -8.88
N LEU A 16 5.59 -4.45 -8.43
CA LEU A 16 5.27 -3.09 -7.99
C LEU A 16 6.06 -2.70 -6.74
N PHE A 17 6.26 -3.62 -5.78
CA PHE A 17 7.06 -3.36 -4.57
C PHE A 17 8.54 -3.16 -4.90
N VAL A 18 9.13 -4.06 -5.69
CA VAL A 18 10.54 -3.96 -6.12
C VAL A 18 10.76 -2.70 -6.95
N TRP A 19 9.83 -2.38 -7.86
CA TRP A 19 9.86 -1.14 -8.62
C TRP A 19 9.73 0.08 -7.70
N HIS A 20 8.80 0.10 -6.74
CA HIS A 20 8.64 1.22 -5.81
C HIS A 20 9.88 1.41 -4.92
N ALA A 21 10.48 0.32 -4.41
CA ALA A 21 11.73 0.38 -3.66
C ALA A 21 12.88 0.96 -4.50
N ARG A 22 12.95 0.60 -5.79
CA ARG A 22 13.98 1.08 -6.73
C ARG A 22 13.73 2.52 -7.20
N SER A 23 12.49 2.90 -7.51
CA SER A 23 12.13 4.27 -7.90
C SER A 23 12.33 5.24 -6.75
N PHE A 24 12.09 4.78 -5.53
CA PHE A 24 12.36 5.52 -4.30
C PHE A 24 13.86 5.80 -4.10
N SER A 25 14.74 4.85 -4.43
CA SER A 25 16.20 5.07 -4.41
C SER A 25 16.68 6.07 -5.45
N LEU A 26 15.91 6.31 -6.53
CA LEU A 26 16.32 7.13 -7.67
C LEU A 26 15.65 8.52 -7.71
N ASN A 27 14.50 8.71 -7.06
CA ASN A 27 13.79 10.00 -6.99
C ASN A 27 14.30 10.95 -5.89
N GLY A 28 15.58 10.86 -5.53
CA GLY A 28 16.27 11.80 -4.63
C GLY A 28 16.46 13.21 -5.20
N GLN A 29 16.14 13.44 -6.48
CA GLN A 29 16.22 14.77 -7.08
C GLN A 29 14.92 15.55 -6.86
N ARG A 30 14.82 16.24 -5.71
CA ARG A 30 13.85 17.32 -5.51
C ARG A 30 14.23 18.51 -6.38
N ALA A 31 13.24 19.14 -7.00
CA ALA A 31 13.38 20.45 -7.63
C ALA A 31 13.98 21.45 -6.61
N SER A 32 15.12 22.04 -6.95
CA SER A 32 15.94 22.92 -6.10
C SER A 32 15.26 24.22 -5.68
N TRP A 33 14.08 24.52 -6.22
CA TRP A 33 13.39 25.80 -6.07
C TRP A 33 12.36 25.85 -4.94
N LEU A 34 12.10 24.74 -4.23
CA LEU A 34 11.22 24.74 -3.06
C LEU A 34 12.01 25.04 -1.78
N PRO A 35 11.48 25.86 -0.86
CA PRO A 35 12.04 26.06 0.46
C PRO A 35 12.31 24.70 1.11
N GLN A 36 13.57 24.48 1.48
CA GLN A 36 13.99 23.23 2.10
C GLN A 36 13.23 23.05 3.42
N PRO A 37 12.56 21.92 3.65
CA PRO A 37 11.96 21.66 4.96
C PRO A 37 13.04 21.72 6.03
N GLY A 38 12.70 22.27 7.19
CA GLY A 38 13.59 22.30 8.35
C GLY A 38 14.10 20.89 8.72
N PRO A 39 15.23 20.78 9.45
CA PRO A 39 15.88 19.51 9.74
C PRO A 39 14.93 18.51 10.41
N ALA A 40 14.10 18.96 11.36
CA ALA A 40 13.10 18.13 12.03
C ALA A 40 12.09 17.50 11.04
N GLN A 41 11.59 18.29 10.08
CA GLN A 41 10.61 17.84 9.10
C GLN A 41 11.23 16.87 8.07
N ARG A 42 12.54 16.96 7.80
CA ARG A 42 13.24 15.96 6.97
C ARG A 42 13.32 14.62 7.68
N SER A 43 13.70 14.60 8.96
CA SER A 43 13.81 13.38 9.75
C SER A 43 12.47 12.66 9.88
N ILE A 44 11.38 13.38 10.16
CA ILE A 44 10.03 12.80 10.24
C ILE A 44 9.61 12.17 8.92
N ASN A 45 9.86 12.86 7.79
CA ASN A 45 9.53 12.32 6.48
C ASN A 45 10.37 11.09 6.13
N GLY A 46 11.65 11.06 6.51
CA GLY A 46 12.51 9.89 6.36
C GLY A 46 11.99 8.70 7.15
N LEU A 47 11.69 8.91 8.44
CA LEU A 47 11.17 7.87 9.32
C LEU A 47 9.84 7.30 8.81
N ARG A 48 8.90 8.17 8.39
CA ARG A 48 7.62 7.74 7.80
C ARG A 48 7.82 6.82 6.60
N LYS A 49 8.79 7.14 5.74
CA LYS A 49 9.09 6.35 4.54
C LYS A 49 9.70 5.00 4.89
N ILE A 50 10.65 4.97 5.83
CA ILE A 50 11.26 3.72 6.31
C ILE A 50 10.19 2.83 6.95
N ALA A 51 9.33 3.39 7.80
CA ALA A 51 8.22 2.67 8.42
C ALA A 51 7.28 2.05 7.36
N LEU A 52 6.91 2.82 6.32
CA LEU A 52 6.10 2.31 5.23
C LEU A 52 6.77 1.16 4.46
N LEU A 53 8.08 1.28 4.17
CA LEU A 53 8.81 0.25 3.44
C LEU A 53 8.93 -1.05 4.25
N LEU A 54 9.21 -0.92 5.55
CA LEU A 54 9.25 -2.06 6.48
C LEU A 54 7.87 -2.72 6.59
N ALA A 55 6.80 -1.92 6.73
CA ALA A 55 5.43 -2.42 6.78
C ALA A 55 5.04 -3.14 5.49
N ALA A 56 5.35 -2.56 4.33
CA ALA A 56 5.05 -3.18 3.04
C ALA A 56 5.86 -4.46 2.79
N GLY A 57 7.15 -4.46 3.11
CA GLY A 57 8.00 -5.65 2.96
C GLY A 57 7.58 -6.79 3.88
N SER A 58 7.31 -6.49 5.15
CA SER A 58 6.82 -7.49 6.12
C SER A 58 5.40 -7.98 5.78
N LEU A 59 4.51 -7.11 5.30
CA LEU A 59 3.20 -7.51 4.79
C LEU A 59 3.31 -8.54 3.67
N LEU A 60 4.21 -8.33 2.70
CA LEU A 60 4.43 -9.29 1.62
C LEU A 60 4.86 -10.65 2.20
N LEU A 61 5.84 -10.68 3.10
CA LEU A 61 6.27 -11.92 3.75
C LEU A 61 5.15 -12.63 4.52
N LEU A 62 4.30 -11.88 5.23
CA LEU A 62 3.12 -12.41 5.93
C LEU A 62 2.11 -13.01 4.97
N VAL A 63 1.83 -12.29 3.88
CA VAL A 63 0.87 -12.72 2.88
C VAL A 63 1.39 -13.96 2.15
N PHE A 64 2.69 -14.04 1.83
CA PHE A 64 3.32 -15.24 1.30
C PHE A 64 3.24 -16.42 2.28
N SER A 65 3.70 -16.24 3.50
CA SER A 65 3.73 -17.33 4.49
C SER A 65 2.33 -17.80 4.92
N GLY A 66 1.34 -16.90 4.97
CA GLY A 66 -0.02 -17.20 5.43
C GLY A 66 -0.96 -17.71 4.34
N PHE A 67 -0.85 -17.20 3.10
CA PHE A 67 -1.78 -17.56 2.02
C PHE A 67 -1.22 -18.58 1.03
N LEU A 68 0.10 -18.65 0.80
CA LEU A 68 0.66 -19.54 -0.21
C LEU A 68 0.36 -21.03 0.05
N PRO A 69 0.48 -21.57 1.28
CA PRO A 69 0.12 -22.98 1.56
C PRO A 69 -1.36 -23.27 1.31
N ASN A 70 -2.22 -22.35 1.73
CA ASN A 70 -3.66 -22.46 1.56
C ASN A 70 -4.05 -22.42 0.06
N MET A 71 -3.33 -21.63 -0.74
CA MET A 71 -3.58 -21.52 -2.17
C MET A 71 -3.08 -22.71 -3.00
N VAL A 72 -1.88 -23.21 -2.70
CA VAL A 72 -1.23 -24.27 -3.48
C VAL A 72 -1.69 -25.65 -3.02
N VAL A 73 -1.70 -25.88 -1.70
CA VAL A 73 -1.94 -27.21 -1.10
C VAL A 73 -3.37 -27.32 -0.54
N GLY A 74 -4.05 -26.20 -0.27
CA GLY A 74 -5.36 -26.21 0.40
C GLY A 74 -5.27 -26.48 1.91
N ALA A 75 -4.06 -26.45 2.47
CA ALA A 75 -3.80 -26.72 3.87
C ALA A 75 -3.49 -25.42 4.63
N ALA A 76 -3.77 -25.43 5.94
CA ALA A 76 -3.35 -24.36 6.83
C ALA A 76 -1.81 -24.23 6.84
N PRO A 77 -1.26 -23.02 6.98
CA PRO A 77 0.18 -22.83 7.11
C PRO A 77 0.69 -23.63 8.32
N SER A 78 1.72 -24.44 8.11
CA SER A 78 2.31 -25.32 9.13
C SER A 78 3.84 -25.33 9.00
N GLY A 79 4.52 -25.84 10.04
CA GLY A 79 5.98 -25.95 10.07
C GLY A 79 6.69 -24.62 9.92
N LEU A 80 7.70 -24.57 9.05
CA LEU A 80 8.58 -23.40 8.87
C LEU A 80 7.83 -22.14 8.42
N LEU A 81 6.82 -22.27 7.55
CA LEU A 81 6.07 -21.11 7.06
C LEU A 81 5.24 -20.46 8.17
N LEU A 82 4.64 -21.25 9.06
CA LEU A 82 3.93 -20.72 10.22
C LEU A 82 4.91 -20.01 11.17
N LEU A 83 6.11 -20.58 11.38
CA LEU A 83 7.13 -19.96 12.23
C LEU A 83 7.58 -18.60 11.66
N ILE A 84 7.84 -18.51 10.35
CA ILE A 84 8.16 -17.24 9.67
C ILE A 84 7.00 -16.26 9.80
N HIS A 85 5.75 -16.72 9.59
CA HIS A 85 4.57 -15.88 9.68
C HIS A 85 4.45 -15.22 11.06
N VAL A 86 4.54 -16.02 12.13
CA VAL A 86 4.45 -15.53 13.50
C VAL A 86 5.64 -14.63 13.86
N ALA A 87 6.85 -14.95 13.39
CA ALA A 87 8.04 -14.15 13.68
C ALA A 87 8.01 -12.75 13.02
N ILE A 88 7.45 -12.64 11.81
CA ILE A 88 7.37 -11.37 11.06
C ILE A 88 6.17 -10.52 11.50
N ALA A 89 5.13 -11.11 12.08
CA ALA A 89 3.90 -10.39 12.44
C ALA A 89 4.14 -9.18 13.39
N PRO A 90 4.96 -9.28 14.45
CA PRO A 90 5.28 -8.15 15.32
C PRO A 90 6.01 -7.01 14.60
N LEU A 91 6.94 -7.34 13.69
CA LEU A 91 7.66 -6.35 12.90
C LEU A 91 6.69 -5.57 12.00
N PHE A 92 5.75 -6.26 11.37
CA PHE A 92 4.68 -5.64 10.60
C PHE A 92 3.80 -4.73 11.48
N ALA A 93 3.34 -5.23 12.63
CA ALA A 93 2.46 -4.47 13.52
C ALA A 93 3.10 -3.16 13.99
N VAL A 94 4.35 -3.20 14.45
CA VAL A 94 5.08 -2.01 14.94
C VAL A 94 5.35 -1.02 13.80
N SER A 95 5.82 -1.50 12.65
CA SER A 95 6.12 -0.63 11.51
C SER A 95 4.86 0.02 10.92
N LEU A 96 3.75 -0.73 10.83
CA LEU A 96 2.46 -0.21 10.40
C LEU A 96 1.93 0.84 11.39
N MET A 97 1.98 0.57 12.69
CA MET A 97 1.55 1.52 13.72
C MET A 97 2.35 2.83 13.62
N LEU A 98 3.68 2.74 13.49
CA LEU A 98 4.54 3.90 13.33
C LEU A 98 4.18 4.68 12.05
N TRP A 99 3.94 3.98 10.94
CA TRP A 99 3.51 4.63 9.70
C TRP A 99 2.15 5.33 9.84
N ILE A 100 1.17 4.71 10.49
CA ILE A 100 -0.16 5.29 10.74
C ILE A 100 -0.01 6.57 11.58
N VAL A 101 0.66 6.50 12.73
CA VAL A 101 0.83 7.64 13.64
C VAL A 101 1.54 8.81 12.93
N LEU A 102 2.64 8.52 12.24
CA LEU A 102 3.39 9.56 11.53
C LEU A 102 2.64 10.13 10.33
N SER A 103 1.67 9.41 9.77
CA SER A 103 0.94 9.81 8.56
C SER A 103 -0.46 10.33 8.83
N ALA A 104 -1.00 10.14 10.03
CA ALA A 104 -2.38 10.47 10.38
C ALA A 104 -2.73 11.94 10.10
N HIS A 105 -1.88 12.86 10.53
CA HIS A 105 -2.09 14.30 10.30
C HIS A 105 -2.21 14.66 8.82
N ASN A 106 -1.38 14.04 7.96
CA ASN A 106 -1.39 14.32 6.52
C ASN A 106 -2.54 13.62 5.78
N ASN A 107 -3.17 12.64 6.41
CA ASN A 107 -4.31 11.90 5.86
C ASN A 107 -5.63 12.24 6.57
N ALA A 108 -5.66 13.32 7.36
CA ALA A 108 -6.90 13.83 7.92
C ALA A 108 -7.89 14.11 6.78
N MET A 109 -9.07 13.52 6.86
CA MET A 109 -10.14 13.80 5.91
C MET A 109 -10.67 15.20 6.15
N GLN A 110 -10.66 16.02 5.11
CA GLN A 110 -11.28 17.33 5.09
C GLN A 110 -12.59 17.26 4.32
N GLU A 111 -13.47 18.23 4.55
CA GLU A 111 -14.78 18.29 3.88
C GLU A 111 -14.66 18.29 2.35
N GLN A 112 -13.60 18.90 1.82
CA GLN A 112 -13.29 18.93 0.39
C GLN A 112 -13.04 17.52 -0.18
N ASP A 113 -12.35 16.65 0.55
CA ASP A 113 -12.08 15.28 0.12
C ASP A 113 -13.38 14.47 0.01
N TRP A 114 -14.32 14.69 0.95
CA TRP A 114 -15.62 14.03 0.95
C TRP A 114 -16.48 14.45 -0.24
N ARG A 115 -16.53 15.76 -0.55
CA ARG A 115 -17.25 16.26 -1.73
C ARG A 115 -16.69 15.67 -3.03
N GLN A 116 -15.36 15.53 -3.13
CA GLN A 116 -14.70 14.91 -4.27
C GLN A 116 -15.04 13.42 -4.38
N LEU A 117 -15.02 12.68 -3.27
CA LEU A 117 -15.42 11.28 -3.25
C LEU A 117 -16.87 11.09 -3.71
N VAL A 118 -17.81 11.87 -3.18
CA VAL A 118 -19.22 11.80 -3.58
C VAL A 118 -19.36 12.13 -5.07
N SER A 119 -18.57 13.07 -5.59
CA SER A 119 -18.59 13.39 -7.03
C SER A 119 -18.12 12.24 -7.91
N LEU A 120 -17.19 11.39 -7.45
CA LEU A 120 -16.76 10.18 -8.16
C LEU A 120 -17.88 9.17 -8.29
N PHE A 121 -18.67 8.98 -7.23
CA PHE A 121 -19.84 8.08 -7.27
C PHE A 121 -21.02 8.64 -8.07
N ARG A 122 -21.05 9.97 -8.30
CA ARG A 122 -22.13 10.65 -9.02
C ARG A 122 -21.83 10.89 -10.50
N LYS A 123 -20.58 10.80 -10.94
CA LYS A 123 -20.17 11.18 -12.31
C LYS A 123 -20.41 10.08 -13.35
N SER A 124 -21.07 10.44 -14.45
CA SER A 124 -20.98 9.75 -15.74
C SER A 124 -19.71 10.18 -16.50
N SER A 125 -19.29 9.34 -17.45
CA SER A 125 -17.96 9.23 -18.08
C SER A 125 -17.29 10.49 -18.66
N GLU A 126 -17.96 11.64 -18.83
CA GLU A 126 -17.47 12.75 -19.66
C GLU A 126 -16.59 13.79 -18.93
N GLU A 127 -16.72 13.96 -17.62
CA GLU A 127 -16.08 15.06 -16.90
C GLU A 127 -14.90 14.57 -16.02
N SER A 128 -14.15 13.54 -16.49
CA SER A 128 -13.16 12.81 -15.68
C SER A 128 -11.76 13.43 -15.68
N VAL A 129 -11.33 14.06 -16.79
CA VAL A 129 -9.91 14.40 -17.01
C VAL A 129 -9.38 15.53 -16.11
N GLN A 130 -10.23 16.45 -15.67
CA GLN A 130 -9.77 17.68 -14.99
C GLN A 130 -9.62 17.55 -13.46
N ASN A 131 -10.13 16.46 -12.86
CA ASN A 131 -10.15 16.25 -11.41
C ASN A 131 -9.31 15.05 -10.91
N ASP A 132 -8.52 14.41 -11.78
CA ASP A 132 -7.79 13.17 -11.46
C ASP A 132 -6.86 13.26 -10.24
N ALA A 133 -6.15 14.39 -10.07
CA ALA A 133 -5.22 14.56 -8.95
C ALA A 133 -5.94 14.70 -7.60
N ALA A 134 -7.07 15.42 -7.59
CA ALA A 134 -7.91 15.62 -6.41
C ALA A 134 -8.60 14.31 -6.00
N ASN A 135 -9.23 13.64 -6.97
CA ASN A 135 -9.85 12.33 -6.82
C ASN A 135 -8.88 11.29 -6.27
N ARG A 136 -7.65 11.24 -6.81
CA ARG A 136 -6.60 10.35 -6.31
C ARG A 136 -6.25 10.61 -4.85
N THR A 137 -6.18 11.88 -4.45
CA THR A 137 -5.84 12.26 -3.07
C THR A 137 -6.93 11.79 -2.09
N ALA A 138 -8.20 11.97 -2.44
CA ALA A 138 -9.32 11.47 -1.66
C ALA A 138 -9.29 9.93 -1.53
N ILE A 139 -9.07 9.20 -2.64
CA ILE A 139 -8.96 7.74 -2.63
C ILE A 139 -7.83 7.27 -1.71
N LEU A 140 -6.65 7.88 -1.78
CA LEU A 140 -5.51 7.50 -0.94
C LEU A 140 -5.79 7.71 0.56
N LYS A 141 -6.47 8.81 0.93
CA LYS A 141 -6.89 9.06 2.32
C LYS A 141 -7.90 8.01 2.80
N ILE A 142 -8.84 7.60 1.96
CA ILE A 142 -9.80 6.53 2.30
C ILE A 142 -9.07 5.21 2.48
N CYS A 143 -8.20 4.82 1.54
CA CYS A 143 -7.39 3.62 1.67
C CYS A 143 -6.57 3.63 2.97
N PHE A 144 -5.96 4.77 3.32
CA PHE A 144 -5.24 4.94 4.58
C PHE A 144 -6.12 4.61 5.79
N TRP A 145 -7.31 5.20 5.90
CA TRP A 145 -8.21 4.96 7.02
C TRP A 145 -8.78 3.55 7.04
N CYS A 146 -9.12 2.98 5.87
CA CYS A 146 -9.55 1.59 5.78
C CYS A 146 -8.44 0.65 6.26
N LEU A 147 -7.19 0.86 5.87
CA LEU A 147 -6.06 0.06 6.36
C LEU A 147 -5.89 0.22 7.88
N ALA A 148 -5.94 1.44 8.40
CA ALA A 148 -5.83 1.68 9.83
C ALA A 148 -6.94 0.98 10.63
N ILE A 149 -8.19 1.03 10.15
CA ILE A 149 -9.33 0.35 10.78
C ILE A 149 -9.18 -1.16 10.67
N LEU A 150 -8.83 -1.70 9.50
CA LEU A 150 -8.67 -3.15 9.29
C LEU A 150 -7.46 -3.74 10.03
N ALA A 151 -6.45 -2.94 10.35
CA ALA A 151 -5.31 -3.40 11.17
C ALA A 151 -5.77 -3.94 12.54
N VAL A 152 -6.82 -3.34 13.12
CA VAL A 152 -7.38 -3.73 14.42
C VAL A 152 -7.96 -5.14 14.39
N PRO A 153 -8.97 -5.49 13.55
CA PRO A 153 -9.49 -6.84 13.49
C PRO A 153 -8.43 -7.84 13.02
N VAL A 154 -7.53 -7.49 12.09
CA VAL A 154 -6.43 -8.40 11.68
C VAL A 154 -5.56 -8.80 12.89
N SER A 155 -5.18 -7.84 13.72
CA SER A 155 -4.31 -8.07 14.89
C SER A 155 -5.08 -8.74 16.04
N LEU A 156 -6.28 -8.25 16.35
CA LEU A 156 -7.09 -8.74 17.46
C LEU A 156 -7.51 -10.19 17.24
N THR A 157 -7.94 -10.54 16.02
CA THR A 157 -8.41 -11.89 15.72
C THR A 157 -7.31 -12.94 15.79
N VAL A 158 -6.08 -12.61 15.38
CA VAL A 158 -4.96 -13.55 15.54
C VAL A 158 -4.62 -13.74 17.02
N MET A 159 -4.56 -12.65 17.81
CA MET A 159 -4.30 -12.76 19.25
C MET A 159 -5.38 -13.61 19.94
N LEU A 160 -6.65 -13.34 19.66
CA LEU A 160 -7.77 -14.12 20.21
C LEU A 160 -7.71 -15.59 19.80
N SER A 161 -7.36 -15.88 18.55
CA SER A 161 -7.24 -17.27 18.05
C SER A 161 -6.14 -18.08 18.75
N MET A 162 -5.11 -17.42 19.29
CA MET A 162 -4.02 -18.07 20.02
C MET A 162 -4.34 -18.26 21.51
N THR A 163 -5.43 -17.66 22.02
CA THR A 163 -5.87 -17.84 23.41
C THR A 163 -6.94 -18.92 23.52
N THR A 164 -7.02 -19.59 24.67
CA THR A 164 -8.07 -20.57 24.98
C THR A 164 -9.39 -19.92 25.42
N LEU A 165 -9.47 -18.59 25.47
CA LEU A 165 -10.61 -17.83 26.01
C LEU A 165 -11.93 -18.03 25.25
N LEU A 166 -11.87 -18.34 23.95
CA LEU A 166 -13.04 -18.43 23.08
C LEU A 166 -13.53 -19.88 22.81
N GLY A 167 -12.87 -20.87 23.41
CA GLY A 167 -13.07 -22.29 23.07
C GLY A 167 -12.79 -22.59 21.59
N THR A 168 -12.98 -23.85 21.17
CA THR A 168 -12.64 -24.31 19.82
C THR A 168 -13.43 -23.60 18.72
N SER A 169 -14.73 -23.40 18.93
CA SER A 169 -15.60 -22.75 17.94
C SER A 169 -15.23 -21.27 17.74
N GLY A 170 -14.95 -20.56 18.83
CA GLY A 170 -14.56 -19.16 18.76
C GLY A 170 -13.15 -18.95 18.21
N GLN A 171 -12.21 -19.85 18.49
CA GLN A 171 -10.89 -19.85 17.84
C GLN A 171 -11.02 -20.03 16.31
N ASN A 172 -11.86 -20.96 15.85
CA ASN A 172 -12.07 -21.17 14.42
C ASN A 172 -12.73 -19.95 13.73
N THR A 173 -13.67 -19.31 14.43
CA THR A 173 -14.30 -18.06 13.98
C THR A 173 -13.28 -16.93 13.89
N ALA A 174 -12.42 -16.78 14.90
CA ALA A 174 -11.35 -15.79 14.92
C ALA A 174 -10.33 -16.03 13.79
N LEU A 175 -9.91 -17.27 13.54
CA LEU A 175 -9.04 -17.62 12.40
C LEU A 175 -9.69 -17.30 11.05
N SER A 176 -10.98 -17.58 10.91
CA SER A 176 -11.73 -17.26 9.69
C SER A 176 -11.80 -15.74 9.49
N LEU A 177 -12.09 -14.99 10.54
CA LEU A 177 -12.14 -13.52 10.49
C LEU A 177 -10.76 -12.92 10.22
N HIS A 178 -9.70 -13.46 10.81
CA HIS A 178 -8.31 -13.09 10.53
C HIS A 178 -8.00 -13.25 9.04
N LYS A 179 -8.31 -14.42 8.47
CA LYS A 179 -8.08 -14.71 7.04
C LYS A 179 -8.79 -13.70 6.13
N TYR A 180 -10.08 -13.43 6.36
CA TYR A 180 -10.84 -12.52 5.49
C TYR A 180 -10.43 -11.06 5.68
N SER A 181 -10.18 -10.63 6.92
CA SER A 181 -9.71 -9.27 7.20
C SER A 181 -8.30 -9.03 6.65
N ALA A 182 -7.39 -10.00 6.75
CA ALA A 182 -6.05 -9.92 6.19
C ALA A 182 -6.07 -9.85 4.66
N LEU A 183 -6.97 -10.60 4.01
CA LEU A 183 -7.16 -10.52 2.56
C LEU A 183 -7.69 -9.14 2.14
N ALA A 184 -8.72 -8.63 2.83
CA ALA A 184 -9.25 -7.29 2.55
C ALA A 184 -8.20 -6.21 2.76
N PHE A 185 -7.41 -6.31 3.84
CA PHE A 185 -6.29 -5.41 4.13
C PHE A 185 -5.27 -5.41 2.98
N PHE A 186 -4.86 -6.60 2.53
CA PHE A 186 -3.92 -6.73 1.41
C PHE A 186 -4.45 -6.12 0.11
N LEU A 187 -5.71 -6.38 -0.24
CA LEU A 187 -6.32 -5.81 -1.45
C LEU A 187 -6.35 -4.28 -1.42
N ILE A 188 -6.71 -3.68 -0.28
CA ILE A 188 -6.70 -2.23 -0.13
C ILE A 188 -5.27 -1.68 -0.21
N ALA A 189 -4.28 -2.37 0.35
CA ALA A 189 -2.88 -1.99 0.24
C ALA A 189 -2.38 -2.01 -1.21
N VAL A 190 -2.81 -3.00 -2.01
CA VAL A 190 -2.51 -3.06 -3.45
C VAL A 190 -3.15 -1.89 -4.21
N VAL A 191 -4.43 -1.58 -3.93
CA VAL A 191 -5.11 -0.42 -4.53
C VAL A 191 -4.35 0.88 -4.19
N MET A 192 -3.99 1.06 -2.93
CA MET A 192 -3.23 2.22 -2.48
C MET A 192 -1.88 2.32 -3.21
N ALA A 193 -1.13 1.21 -3.31
CA ALA A 193 0.14 1.16 -4.01
C ALA A 193 0.01 1.51 -5.49
N HIS A 194 -1.04 1.02 -6.15
CA HIS A 194 -1.33 1.34 -7.56
C HIS A 194 -1.54 2.84 -7.77
N PHE A 195 -2.37 3.49 -6.94
CA PHE A 195 -2.60 4.94 -7.06
C PHE A 195 -1.36 5.78 -6.75
N VAL A 196 -0.54 5.36 -5.78
CA VAL A 196 0.74 6.02 -5.50
C VAL A 196 1.66 5.95 -6.73
N LEU A 197 1.77 4.79 -7.37
CA LEU A 197 2.61 4.60 -8.55
C LEU A 197 2.09 5.34 -9.79
N ALA A 198 0.77 5.31 -10.02
CA ALA A 198 0.14 6.07 -11.10
C ALA A 198 0.43 7.58 -10.97
N GLY A 199 0.42 8.11 -9.75
CA GLY A 199 0.75 9.52 -9.51
C GLY A 199 2.21 9.90 -9.74
N GLN A 200 3.16 8.98 -9.50
CA GLN A 200 4.56 9.22 -9.82
C GLN A 200 4.82 9.29 -11.32
N ARG A 201 4.06 8.54 -12.13
CA ARG A 201 4.19 8.52 -13.59
C ARG A 201 3.78 9.84 -14.24
N GLN A 202 2.72 10.48 -13.74
CA GLN A 202 2.23 11.77 -14.25
C GLN A 202 3.18 12.94 -13.92
N ASN A 203 3.88 12.89 -12.79
CA ASN A 203 4.79 13.97 -12.35
C ASN A 203 6.19 13.89 -12.98
N ASN A 204 6.48 12.90 -13.83
CA ASN A 204 7.78 12.75 -14.50
C ASN A 204 7.71 12.89 -16.05
N PRO A 205 7.04 13.92 -16.61
CA PRO A 205 6.91 14.09 -18.07
C PRO A 205 8.21 14.56 -18.75
N SER A 206 9.14 15.15 -17.97
CA SER A 206 10.35 15.82 -18.46
C SER A 206 11.34 14.89 -19.17
N LYS A 207 11.37 13.59 -18.85
CA LYS A 207 12.24 12.63 -19.56
C LYS A 207 11.70 12.23 -20.94
N SER A 208 10.39 12.32 -21.17
CA SER A 208 9.81 11.98 -22.48
C SER A 208 9.84 13.17 -23.44
N SER A 209 9.54 14.38 -22.95
CA SER A 209 9.58 15.60 -23.74
C SER A 209 11.00 16.05 -24.04
N SER A 210 11.93 15.95 -23.09
CA SER A 210 13.35 16.28 -23.32
C SER A 210 14.02 15.35 -24.33
N LYS A 211 13.69 14.05 -24.32
CA LYS A 211 14.22 13.08 -25.30
C LYS A 211 13.62 13.29 -26.70
N LYS A 212 12.34 13.68 -26.75
CA LYS A 212 11.65 14.01 -28.01
C LYS A 212 12.19 15.34 -28.58
N GLN A 213 12.43 16.34 -27.75
CA GLN A 213 13.01 17.62 -28.15
C GLN A 213 14.47 17.43 -28.62
N ALA A 214 15.28 16.68 -27.88
CA ALA A 214 16.65 16.37 -28.29
C ALA A 214 16.73 15.57 -29.61
N ALA A 215 15.76 14.70 -29.88
CA ALA A 215 15.67 13.98 -31.15
C ALA A 215 15.27 14.90 -32.33
N ILE A 216 14.37 15.86 -32.09
CA ILE A 216 13.99 16.88 -33.08
C ILE A 216 15.18 17.80 -33.37
N ASP A 217 15.87 18.27 -32.33
CA ASP A 217 17.02 19.17 -32.46
C ASP A 217 18.22 18.47 -33.14
N ALA A 218 18.38 17.16 -32.97
CA ALA A 218 19.40 16.36 -33.66
C ALA A 218 19.03 16.11 -35.13
N SER A 219 17.75 15.92 -35.45
CA SER A 219 17.28 15.75 -36.83
C SER A 219 17.33 17.04 -37.65
N ALA A 220 17.31 18.21 -37.01
CA ALA A 220 17.38 19.51 -37.69
C ALA A 220 18.81 19.95 -38.06
N LYS A 221 19.83 19.20 -37.62
CA LYS A 221 21.27 19.51 -37.83
C LYS A 221 21.94 18.66 -38.92
N ASN A 222 21.23 17.71 -39.51
CA ASN A 222 21.67 16.90 -40.65
C ASN A 222 20.85 17.26 -41.89
#